data_AF-A0A1X4JL34-F1
#
_entry.id   AF-A0A1X4JL34-F1
#
_cell.length_a   1.000
_cell.length_b   1.000
_cell.length_c   1.000
_cell.angle_alpha   90.00
_cell.angle_beta   90.00
_cell.angle_gamma   90.00
#
_symmetry.space_group_name_H-M   'P 1'
#
loop_
_entity.id
_entity.type
_entity.pdbx_description
1 polymer ?
#
loop_
_entity_poly.entity_id
_entity_poly.type
_entity_poly.pdbx_seq_one_letter_code
_entity_poly.pdbx_strand_id
1 'polypeptide(L)'
;MGFRLMRKGMLCLLVSLVGAMSVPMTASADTLWAIGDSTAVGWDGHKIVTAPYPLVAADKLHVTAHNEYSVSGAMISGHSTYQRDFSATTQLISKDKAFKKANLVLIGLGINDYLHSDNALPVVIGTLQNNVRQLKALAPRAKFYALMPQGTWEDGDTLNTIRLGGYSYLQEKQALLLAYQQLGVKPINARVVNNFNYHKELGDHTTHPTQAAYYKIGEAVAKQIAGDGYTVKTYTGWRDKRYYIADKLANGLQTTVAGYRYFDDGVALKSRWLKRNGKTYYLAKNGAPAQGNILIDHKVYAISTTSNGSNQLTNTFASRGLVKDAYVMVKDATGRKVGWRWIKDGRPYTGEKTVHYKVYTYKNGIRQAATAGLPIK
;
A
#
# COMPACT_ATOMS: atom_id res chain seq x y z
N MET A 1 26.37 -65.45 -21.14
CA MET A 1 25.01 -65.23 -20.61
C MET A 1 24.99 -63.86 -19.97
N GLY A 2 24.33 -62.81 -20.45
CA GLY A 2 23.22 -62.71 -21.37
C GLY A 2 22.13 -61.85 -20.72
N PHE A 3 21.74 -60.75 -21.38
CA PHE A 3 20.44 -60.05 -21.23
C PHE A 3 20.19 -59.27 -19.92
N ARG A 4 19.47 -58.15 -19.85
CA ARG A 4 18.90 -57.16 -20.79
C ARG A 4 18.36 -56.02 -19.91
N LEU A 5 18.29 -54.81 -20.44
CA LEU A 5 17.41 -53.72 -19.97
C LEU A 5 16.01 -54.23 -19.58
N MET A 6 15.41 -53.65 -18.53
CA MET A 6 14.00 -53.26 -18.59
C MET A 6 13.67 -52.09 -17.65
N ARG A 7 13.12 -51.04 -18.28
CA ARG A 7 12.44 -49.90 -17.68
C ARG A 7 11.21 -50.35 -16.89
N LYS A 8 11.00 -49.75 -15.71
CA LYS A 8 9.69 -49.42 -15.12
C LYS A 8 9.90 -48.02 -14.52
N GLY A 9 9.31 -46.94 -15.01
CA GLY A 9 7.88 -46.75 -15.22
C GLY A 9 7.28 -46.16 -13.94
N MET A 10 7.56 -44.89 -13.63
CA MET A 10 6.79 -44.16 -12.61
C MET A 10 6.49 -42.73 -13.06
N LEU A 11 5.36 -42.67 -13.75
CA LEU A 11 4.29 -41.67 -13.68
C LEU A 11 4.67 -40.26 -13.17
N CYS A 12 4.51 -39.30 -14.07
CA CYS A 12 4.36 -37.88 -13.81
C CYS A 12 3.46 -37.59 -12.60
N LEU A 13 3.99 -36.86 -11.63
CA LEU A 13 3.22 -35.88 -10.87
C LEU A 13 3.99 -34.55 -10.91
N LEU A 14 3.86 -33.84 -12.03
CA LEU A 14 4.14 -32.41 -12.09
C LEU A 14 3.07 -31.73 -11.24
N VAL A 15 3.31 -31.65 -9.93
CA VAL A 15 2.62 -30.68 -9.08
C VAL A 15 3.14 -29.33 -9.53
N SER A 16 2.38 -28.68 -10.41
CA SER A 16 2.52 -27.27 -10.69
C SER A 16 2.28 -26.53 -9.38
N LEU A 17 3.35 -26.28 -8.63
CA LEU A 17 3.36 -25.24 -7.62
C LEU A 17 3.20 -23.94 -8.41
N VAL A 18 1.95 -23.51 -8.56
CA VAL A 18 1.63 -22.13 -8.95
C VAL A 18 2.08 -21.30 -7.76
N GLY A 19 3.39 -21.01 -7.72
CA GLY A 19 3.92 -19.94 -6.91
C GLY A 19 3.18 -18.70 -7.33
N ALA A 20 2.32 -18.20 -6.45
CA ALA A 20 1.77 -16.87 -6.56
C ALA A 20 2.97 -15.91 -6.60
N MET A 21 3.40 -15.53 -7.80
CA MET A 21 4.30 -14.40 -7.99
C MET A 21 3.50 -13.13 -7.66
N SER A 22 3.36 -12.86 -6.37
CA SER A 22 3.11 -11.53 -5.84
C SER A 22 4.46 -10.96 -5.43
N VAL A 23 5.18 -10.38 -6.38
CA VAL A 23 6.26 -9.45 -6.05
C VAL A 23 5.94 -8.14 -6.75
N PRO A 24 5.22 -7.21 -6.11
CA PRO A 24 5.40 -5.82 -6.47
C PRO A 24 6.85 -5.44 -6.13
N MET A 25 7.56 -4.86 -7.10
CA MET A 25 8.76 -4.07 -6.81
C MET A 25 8.38 -3.06 -5.72
N THR A 26 8.84 -3.30 -4.50
CA THR A 26 8.88 -2.27 -3.47
C THR A 26 10.30 -1.74 -3.48
N ALA A 27 10.48 -0.53 -4.03
CA ALA A 27 11.54 0.32 -3.54
C ALA A 27 11.46 0.27 -2.01
N SER A 28 12.58 0.05 -1.31
CA SER A 28 12.63 0.02 0.16
C SER A 28 11.71 1.11 0.70
N ALA A 29 10.64 0.71 1.39
CA ALA A 29 9.70 1.66 1.95
C ALA A 29 10.49 2.58 2.89
N ASP A 30 10.19 3.88 2.86
CA ASP A 30 10.76 4.79 3.84
C ASP A 30 10.35 4.33 5.24
N THR A 31 11.11 4.68 6.27
CA THR A 31 10.89 4.21 7.64
C THR A 31 10.56 5.35 8.60
N LEU A 32 9.67 5.09 9.56
CA LEU A 32 9.37 5.95 10.70
C LEU A 32 9.76 5.23 11.99
N TRP A 33 10.75 5.78 12.68
CA TRP A 33 11.25 5.27 13.95
C TRP A 33 10.66 6.08 15.09
N ALA A 34 9.85 5.42 15.90
CA ALA A 34 9.17 6.01 17.03
C ALA A 34 9.93 5.71 18.31
N ILE A 35 10.10 6.75 19.12
CA ILE A 35 10.72 6.69 20.43
C ILE A 35 9.76 7.38 21.38
N GLY A 36 9.27 6.66 22.39
CA GLY A 36 8.26 7.24 23.25
C GLY A 36 7.92 6.41 24.47
N ASP A 37 6.91 6.88 25.20
CA ASP A 37 6.44 6.28 26.44
C ASP A 37 5.23 5.36 26.24
N SER A 38 4.42 5.17 27.29
CA SER A 38 3.18 4.39 27.27
C SER A 38 2.18 4.90 26.21
N THR A 39 2.19 6.20 25.94
CA THR A 39 1.34 6.78 24.90
C THR A 39 1.78 6.32 23.51
N ALA A 40 3.08 6.16 23.25
CA ALA A 40 3.60 5.65 21.98
C ALA A 40 3.45 4.13 21.84
N VAL A 41 3.51 3.40 22.97
CA VAL A 41 3.19 1.96 23.03
C VAL A 41 1.73 1.70 22.67
N GLY A 42 0.82 2.62 23.01
CA GLY A 42 -0.62 2.45 22.80
C GLY A 42 -1.39 2.02 24.03
N TRP A 43 -0.87 2.27 25.23
CA TRP A 43 -1.62 2.02 26.46
C TRP A 43 -2.80 3.01 26.53
N ASP A 44 -4.03 2.49 26.65
CA ASP A 44 -5.25 3.31 26.77
C ASP A 44 -5.69 3.54 28.24
N GLY A 45 -4.86 3.16 29.20
CA GLY A 45 -5.23 3.15 30.62
C GLY A 45 -5.61 1.76 31.15
N HIS A 46 -5.97 0.83 30.25
CA HIS A 46 -6.46 -0.50 30.62
C HIS A 46 -5.77 -1.63 29.85
N LYS A 47 -5.41 -1.39 28.59
CA LYS A 47 -4.74 -2.35 27.70
C LYS A 47 -3.93 -1.63 26.63
N ILE A 48 -3.13 -2.41 25.89
CA ILE A 48 -2.45 -1.93 24.69
C ILE A 48 -3.44 -2.03 23.51
N VAL A 49 -3.64 -0.91 22.80
CA VAL A 49 -4.51 -0.85 21.62
C VAL A 49 -3.81 -1.39 20.37
N THR A 50 -4.60 -1.75 19.36
CA THR A 50 -4.08 -2.34 18.11
C THR A 50 -3.41 -1.34 17.18
N ALA A 51 -3.78 -0.06 17.27
CA ALA A 51 -3.27 0.99 16.38
C ALA A 51 -2.85 2.23 17.19
N PRO A 52 -1.69 2.21 17.86
CA PRO A 52 -1.12 3.41 18.49
C PRO A 52 -0.74 4.46 17.46
N TYR A 53 -0.58 5.72 17.90
CA TYR A 53 -0.37 6.85 16.99
C TYR A 53 0.85 6.70 16.07
N PRO A 54 2.00 6.08 16.46
CA PRO A 54 3.12 5.95 15.53
C PRO A 54 2.81 5.02 14.36
N LEU A 55 2.06 3.95 14.63
CA LEU A 55 1.64 2.96 13.62
C LEU A 55 0.60 3.57 12.68
N VAL A 56 -0.35 4.35 13.23
CA VAL A 56 -1.33 5.09 12.41
C VAL A 56 -0.61 6.12 11.53
N ALA A 57 0.33 6.90 12.10
CA ALA A 57 1.08 7.89 11.33
C ALA A 57 1.88 7.23 10.21
N ALA A 58 2.52 6.10 10.49
CA ALA A 58 3.28 5.36 9.50
C ALA A 58 2.41 4.81 8.37
N ASP A 59 1.24 4.22 8.68
CA ASP A 59 0.28 3.75 7.67
C ASP A 59 -0.18 4.90 6.76
N LYS A 60 -0.52 6.06 7.35
CA LYS A 60 -0.95 7.26 6.60
C LYS A 60 0.14 7.90 5.75
N LEU A 61 1.40 7.72 6.13
CA LEU A 61 2.57 8.19 5.38
C LEU A 61 3.09 7.13 4.40
N HIS A 62 2.50 5.92 4.39
CA HIS A 62 2.96 4.75 3.65
C HIS A 62 4.44 4.42 3.88
N VAL A 63 4.84 4.44 5.16
CA VAL A 63 6.19 4.11 5.62
C VAL A 63 6.15 2.90 6.56
N THR A 64 7.27 2.20 6.67
CA THR A 64 7.42 1.11 7.63
C THR A 64 7.65 1.69 9.02
N ALA A 65 6.83 1.28 9.99
CA ALA A 65 6.96 1.70 11.38
C ALA A 65 8.01 0.84 12.12
N HIS A 66 8.85 1.48 12.92
CA HIS A 66 9.68 0.89 13.96
C HIS A 66 9.25 1.50 15.30
N ASN A 67 8.46 0.77 16.09
CA ASN A 67 7.90 1.24 17.38
C ASN A 67 8.41 0.42 18.58
N GLU A 68 9.34 -0.49 18.34
CA GLU A 68 9.97 -1.36 19.34
C GLU A 68 10.83 -0.59 20.36
N TYR A 69 11.12 0.70 20.11
CA TYR A 69 11.85 1.59 21.01
C TYR A 69 10.94 2.46 21.88
N SER A 70 9.62 2.28 21.78
CA SER A 70 8.66 2.87 22.71
C SER A 70 8.47 1.96 23.92
N VAL A 71 8.54 2.55 25.12
CA VAL A 71 8.56 1.80 26.38
C VAL A 71 7.65 2.47 27.40
N SER A 72 6.68 1.73 27.95
CA SER A 72 5.79 2.28 28.99
C SER A 72 6.56 2.80 30.20
N GLY A 73 6.17 3.97 30.68
CA GLY A 73 6.83 4.68 31.77
C GLY A 73 8.17 5.33 31.41
N ALA A 74 8.57 5.34 30.13
CA ALA A 74 9.80 6.00 29.72
C ALA A 74 9.75 7.50 30.01
N MET A 75 10.85 8.00 30.55
CA MET A 75 11.13 9.40 30.83
C MET A 75 12.28 9.85 29.93
N ILE A 76 12.47 11.15 29.81
CA ILE A 76 13.65 11.73 29.18
C ILE A 76 14.85 11.52 30.09
N SER A 77 14.73 11.88 31.37
CA SER A 77 15.83 11.90 32.35
C SER A 77 15.80 10.77 33.37
N GLY A 78 14.73 9.99 33.42
CA GLY A 78 14.53 8.93 34.43
C GLY A 78 14.14 9.49 35.80
N HIS A 79 14.22 8.64 36.81
CA HIS A 79 13.98 8.97 38.22
C HIS A 79 15.13 8.42 39.06
N SER A 80 15.40 9.02 40.23
CA SER A 80 16.47 8.57 41.14
C SER A 80 16.43 7.08 41.50
N THR A 81 15.25 6.46 41.49
CA THR A 81 15.04 5.05 41.88
C THR A 81 14.71 4.10 40.74
N TYR A 82 14.46 4.59 39.52
CA TYR A 82 14.15 3.73 38.37
C TYR A 82 14.54 4.39 37.04
N GLN A 83 15.44 3.74 36.29
CA GLN A 83 15.99 4.26 35.04
C GLN A 83 15.32 3.61 33.82
N ARG A 84 14.15 4.13 33.44
CA ARG A 84 13.64 4.04 32.06
C ARG A 84 13.81 5.40 31.39
N ASP A 85 15.05 5.75 31.08
CA ASP A 85 15.37 7.04 30.48
C ASP A 85 15.68 6.95 28.98
N PHE A 86 15.66 8.10 28.32
CA PHE A 86 15.90 8.22 26.89
C PHE A 86 17.33 7.85 26.49
N SER A 87 18.28 7.90 27.43
CA SER A 87 19.67 7.50 27.18
C SER A 87 19.79 5.99 27.00
N ALA A 88 19.08 5.20 27.82
CA ALA A 88 19.00 3.75 27.65
C ALA A 88 18.42 3.37 26.27
N THR A 89 17.33 4.02 25.86
CA THR A 89 16.73 3.80 24.53
C THR A 89 17.69 4.20 23.40
N THR A 90 18.39 5.32 23.54
CA THR A 90 19.38 5.79 22.55
C THR A 90 20.53 4.80 22.42
N GLN A 91 21.00 4.19 23.52
CA GLN A 91 22.00 3.14 23.48
C GLN A 91 21.51 1.88 22.76
N LEU A 92 20.26 1.47 22.93
CA LEU A 92 19.67 0.36 22.17
C LEU A 92 19.64 0.67 20.67
N ILE A 93 19.15 1.85 20.30
CA ILE A 93 19.09 2.31 18.90
C ILE A 93 20.49 2.37 18.27
N SER A 94 21.49 2.81 19.02
CA SER A 94 22.88 2.91 18.52
C SER A 94 23.45 1.57 18.04
N LYS A 95 22.93 0.46 18.57
CA LYS A 95 23.32 -0.91 18.19
C LYS A 95 22.55 -1.42 16.98
N ASP A 96 21.44 -0.77 16.63
CA ASP A 96 20.62 -1.13 15.48
C ASP A 96 21.16 -0.48 14.20
N LYS A 97 21.70 -1.33 13.32
CA LYS A 97 22.27 -0.90 12.05
C LYS A 97 21.22 -0.36 11.08
N ALA A 98 19.94 -0.75 11.22
CA ALA A 98 18.87 -0.29 10.35
C ALA A 98 18.53 1.19 10.60
N PHE A 99 18.72 1.68 11.84
CA PHE A 99 18.45 3.08 12.20
C PHE A 99 19.25 4.09 11.37
N LYS A 100 20.46 3.73 10.92
CA LYS A 100 21.29 4.59 10.05
C LYS A 100 20.61 4.98 8.73
N LYS A 101 19.60 4.19 8.31
CA LYS A 101 18.79 4.42 7.11
C LYS A 101 17.40 4.99 7.44
N ALA A 102 17.17 5.43 8.68
CA ALA A 102 15.91 6.04 9.07
C ALA A 102 15.57 7.23 8.16
N ASN A 103 14.31 7.34 7.74
CA ASN A 103 13.82 8.48 6.98
C ASN A 103 13.16 9.51 7.89
N LEU A 104 12.38 9.02 8.86
CA LEU A 104 11.63 9.80 9.81
C LEU A 104 11.93 9.28 11.22
N VAL A 105 12.11 10.20 12.17
CA VAL A 105 12.18 9.89 13.61
C VAL A 105 11.11 10.70 14.32
N LEU A 106 10.30 10.03 15.14
CA LEU A 106 9.22 10.62 15.91
C LEU A 106 9.46 10.40 17.41
N ILE A 107 9.66 11.48 18.15
CA ILE A 107 9.90 11.46 19.59
C ILE A 107 8.62 11.86 20.33
N GLY A 108 8.13 11.03 21.24
CA GLY A 108 6.96 11.32 22.08
C GLY A 108 7.25 10.95 23.53
N LEU A 109 7.96 11.84 24.22
CA LEU A 109 8.40 11.71 25.62
C LEU A 109 8.13 13.03 26.36
N GLY A 110 8.12 12.95 27.70
CA GLY A 110 8.13 14.11 28.60
C GLY A 110 7.04 14.06 29.66
N ILE A 111 5.88 13.46 29.39
CA ILE A 111 4.76 13.47 30.36
C ILE A 111 5.13 12.77 31.66
N ASN A 112 5.93 11.70 31.60
CA ASN A 112 6.42 10.99 32.78
C ASN A 112 7.50 11.76 33.54
N ASP A 113 8.26 12.65 32.89
CA ASP A 113 9.21 13.51 33.59
C ASP A 113 8.45 14.47 34.50
N TYR A 114 7.41 15.14 33.97
CA TYR A 114 6.51 15.97 34.77
C TYR A 114 5.81 15.19 35.90
N LEU A 115 5.19 14.04 35.58
CA LEU A 115 4.35 13.31 36.54
C LEU A 115 5.15 12.58 37.62
N HIS A 116 6.35 12.10 37.30
CA HIS A 116 7.02 11.08 38.10
C HIS A 116 8.53 11.30 38.31
N SER A 117 9.18 12.21 37.59
CA SER A 117 10.62 12.46 37.80
C SER A 117 10.87 13.46 38.92
N ASP A 118 11.94 13.22 39.67
CA ASP A 118 12.51 14.14 40.67
C ASP A 118 13.64 14.99 40.09
N ASN A 119 13.96 14.84 38.80
CA ASN A 119 14.98 15.65 38.14
C ASN A 119 14.50 17.07 37.86
N ALA A 120 15.37 18.04 38.10
CA ALA A 120 15.10 19.43 37.75
C ALA A 120 15.04 19.64 36.23
N LEU A 121 14.25 20.62 35.79
CA LEU A 121 14.02 20.90 34.37
C LEU A 121 15.32 21.04 33.52
N PRO A 122 16.41 21.68 34.00
CA PRO A 122 17.66 21.72 33.24
C PRO A 122 18.26 20.34 32.95
N VAL A 123 18.11 19.37 33.87
CA VAL A 123 18.56 17.98 33.68
C VAL A 123 17.71 17.27 32.63
N VAL A 124 16.40 17.45 32.67
CA VAL A 124 15.46 16.93 31.67
C VAL A 124 15.85 17.42 30.27
N ILE A 125 15.99 18.73 30.11
CA ILE A 125 16.31 19.35 28.81
C ILE A 125 17.73 19.00 28.36
N GLY A 126 18.71 18.98 29.25
CA GLY A 126 20.08 18.57 28.93
C GLY A 126 20.14 17.13 28.40
N THR A 127 19.42 16.21 29.05
CA THR A 127 19.33 14.81 28.63
C THR A 127 18.63 14.66 27.28
N LEU A 128 17.53 15.39 27.05
CA LEU A 128 16.87 15.42 25.74
C LEU A 128 17.84 15.86 24.64
N GLN A 129 18.50 17.00 24.85
CA GLN A 129 19.39 17.60 23.87
C GLN A 129 20.57 16.66 23.53
N ASN A 130 21.15 16.00 24.52
CA ASN A 130 22.25 15.06 24.32
C ASN A 130 21.82 13.86 23.46
N ASN A 131 20.69 13.24 23.80
CA ASN A 131 20.20 12.06 23.08
C ASN A 131 19.73 12.38 21.66
N VAL A 132 19.02 13.50 21.46
CA VAL A 132 18.64 13.94 20.11
C VAL A 132 19.87 14.21 19.24
N ARG A 133 20.92 14.84 19.77
CA ARG A 133 22.18 15.05 19.03
C ARG A 133 22.81 13.71 18.61
N GLN A 134 22.84 12.72 19.50
CA GLN A 134 23.36 11.39 19.18
C GLN A 134 22.55 10.70 18.09
N LEU A 135 21.22 10.70 18.19
CA LEU A 135 20.36 10.11 17.17
C LEU A 135 20.52 10.80 15.80
N LYS A 136 20.63 12.13 15.79
CA LYS A 136 20.92 12.89 14.56
C LYS A 136 22.27 12.54 13.96
N ALA A 137 23.29 12.31 14.78
CA ALA A 137 24.60 11.86 14.31
C ALA A 137 24.55 10.43 13.72
N LEU A 138 23.71 9.55 14.28
CA LEU A 138 23.51 8.19 13.78
C LEU A 138 22.72 8.14 12.46
N ALA A 139 21.73 9.03 12.29
CA ALA A 139 20.84 9.10 11.14
C ALA A 139 20.78 10.52 10.54
N PRO A 140 21.87 11.03 9.94
CA PRO A 140 21.99 12.43 9.53
C PRO A 140 21.04 12.84 8.40
N ARG A 141 20.43 11.87 7.70
CA ARG A 141 19.46 12.11 6.62
C ARG A 141 18.01 12.07 7.08
N ALA A 142 17.76 11.63 8.31
CA ALA A 142 16.40 11.51 8.82
C ALA A 142 15.82 12.89 9.14
N LYS A 143 14.52 13.07 8.88
CA LYS A 143 13.76 14.22 9.40
C LYS A 143 13.26 13.88 10.81
N PHE A 144 13.51 14.77 11.77
CA PHE A 144 13.13 14.57 13.16
C PHE A 144 11.90 15.39 13.51
N TYR A 145 10.94 14.74 14.15
CA TYR A 145 9.71 15.32 14.66
C TYR A 145 9.54 14.96 16.14
N ALA A 146 8.84 15.80 16.88
CA ALA A 146 8.48 15.53 18.26
C ALA A 146 6.97 15.72 18.46
N LEU A 147 6.25 14.68 18.87
CA LEU A 147 4.88 14.85 19.35
C LEU A 147 4.95 15.52 20.73
N MET A 148 4.51 16.77 20.80
CA MET A 148 4.46 17.49 22.07
C MET A 148 3.50 16.77 23.03
N PRO A 149 3.77 16.74 24.35
CA PRO A 149 2.86 16.18 25.33
C PRO A 149 1.42 16.71 25.18
N GLN A 150 0.46 15.80 25.10
CA GLN A 150 -0.94 16.12 24.74
C GLN A 150 -1.74 16.72 25.90
N GLY A 151 -1.35 16.45 27.14
CA GLY A 151 -2.08 16.86 28.34
C GLY A 151 -2.07 15.75 29.38
N THR A 152 -2.37 16.09 30.62
CA THR A 152 -2.74 15.13 31.67
C THR A 152 -3.79 15.78 32.57
N TRP A 153 -4.69 14.94 33.09
CA TRP A 153 -5.76 15.29 34.02
C TRP A 153 -5.73 14.46 35.30
N GLU A 154 -4.59 13.84 35.62
CA GLU A 154 -4.42 12.98 36.80
C GLU A 154 -4.82 13.66 38.13
N ASP A 155 -4.70 14.99 38.19
CA ASP A 155 -5.15 15.82 39.32
C ASP A 155 -6.02 17.02 38.88
N GLY A 156 -6.78 16.89 37.78
CA GLY A 156 -7.53 18.01 37.15
C GLY A 156 -6.70 18.77 36.11
N ASP A 157 -6.96 20.06 35.85
CA ASP A 157 -6.14 20.84 34.88
C ASP A 157 -4.78 21.21 35.50
N THR A 158 -3.74 20.45 35.17
CA THR A 158 -2.43 20.52 35.84
C THR A 158 -1.42 21.46 35.18
N LEU A 159 -1.84 22.36 34.28
CA LEU A 159 -0.91 23.21 33.51
C LEU A 159 0.09 23.97 34.38
N ASN A 160 -0.33 24.46 35.55
CA ASN A 160 0.50 25.29 36.42
C ASN A 160 0.95 24.59 37.72
N THR A 161 0.51 23.36 37.98
CA THR A 161 0.86 22.63 39.20
C THR A 161 2.32 22.20 39.14
N ILE A 162 3.12 22.63 40.13
CA ILE A 162 4.51 22.23 40.29
C ILE A 162 4.56 20.84 40.94
N ARG A 163 5.36 19.92 40.36
CA ARG A 163 5.54 18.55 40.85
C ARG A 163 6.96 18.29 41.35
N LEU A 164 7.30 17.02 41.56
CA LEU A 164 8.51 16.52 42.23
C LEU A 164 9.80 17.10 41.63
N GLY A 165 9.90 17.26 40.31
CA GLY A 165 11.04 17.90 39.63
C GLY A 165 11.15 19.42 39.81
N GLY A 166 10.23 20.06 40.55
CA GLY A 166 10.28 21.50 40.84
C GLY A 166 9.84 22.40 39.69
N TYR A 167 9.08 21.88 38.73
CA TYR A 167 8.52 22.65 37.62
C TYR A 167 7.07 22.25 37.30
N SER A 168 6.33 23.14 36.63
CA SER A 168 4.98 22.89 36.14
C SER A 168 4.98 22.29 34.73
N TYR A 169 3.86 21.67 34.35
CA TYR A 169 3.70 21.10 33.01
C TYR A 169 3.85 22.17 31.90
N LEU A 170 3.39 23.40 32.14
CA LEU A 170 3.58 24.52 31.22
C LEU A 170 5.07 24.85 31.03
N GLN A 171 5.84 24.91 32.12
CA GLN A 171 7.28 25.18 32.06
C GLN A 171 8.00 24.08 31.27
N GLU A 172 7.65 22.82 31.49
CA GLU A 172 8.21 21.69 30.74
C GLU A 172 7.88 21.80 29.25
N LYS A 173 6.61 21.98 28.88
CA LYS A 173 6.20 22.08 27.46
C LYS A 173 6.91 23.21 26.73
N GLN A 174 7.08 24.36 27.39
CA GLN A 174 7.79 25.51 26.83
C GLN A 174 9.28 25.18 26.63
N ALA A 175 9.91 24.55 27.61
CA ALA A 175 11.32 24.18 27.54
C ALA A 175 11.58 23.08 26.48
N LEU A 176 10.70 22.07 26.39
CA LEU A 176 10.73 21.05 25.33
C LEU A 176 10.58 21.68 23.95
N LEU A 177 9.61 22.60 23.77
CA LEU A 177 9.41 23.29 22.50
C LEU A 177 10.67 24.04 22.05
N LEU A 178 11.27 24.83 22.94
CA LEU A 178 12.49 25.57 22.65
C LEU A 178 13.66 24.64 22.34
N ALA A 179 13.84 23.58 23.12
CA ALA A 179 14.90 22.60 22.90
C ALA A 179 14.75 21.91 21.54
N TYR A 180 13.55 21.44 21.18
CA TYR A 180 13.30 20.82 19.88
C TYR A 180 13.59 21.79 18.73
N GLN A 181 13.12 23.04 18.83
CA GLN A 181 13.39 24.07 17.81
C GLN A 181 14.90 24.32 17.63
N GLN A 182 15.65 24.49 18.73
CA GLN A 182 17.11 24.68 18.70
C GLN A 182 17.86 23.48 18.10
N LEU A 183 17.35 22.27 18.32
CA LEU A 183 17.91 21.04 17.77
C LEU A 183 17.51 20.84 16.30
N GLY A 184 16.63 21.66 15.73
CA GLY A 184 16.06 21.43 14.39
C GLY A 184 15.19 20.16 14.34
N VAL A 185 14.46 19.87 15.42
CA VAL A 185 13.40 18.86 15.51
C VAL A 185 12.07 19.59 15.41
N LYS A 186 11.18 19.14 14.53
CA LYS A 186 9.90 19.83 14.28
C LYS A 186 8.84 19.41 15.30
N PRO A 187 8.38 20.33 16.17
CA PRO A 187 7.35 20.01 17.13
C PRO A 187 6.00 19.81 16.42
N ILE A 188 5.27 18.80 16.83
CA ILE A 188 3.93 18.45 16.35
C ILE A 188 2.97 18.63 17.52
N ASN A 189 1.95 19.44 17.32
CA ASN A 189 0.82 19.54 18.24
C ASN A 189 -0.41 18.91 17.58
N ALA A 190 -0.82 17.73 18.05
CA ALA A 190 -1.94 17.01 17.45
C ALA A 190 -3.32 17.64 17.76
N ARG A 191 -3.43 18.42 18.84
CA ARG A 191 -4.66 19.13 19.24
C ARG A 191 -5.91 18.24 19.36
N VAL A 192 -5.73 16.99 19.78
CA VAL A 192 -6.84 16.01 19.87
C VAL A 192 -7.54 16.09 21.23
N VAL A 193 -6.77 16.25 22.31
CA VAL A 193 -7.26 16.22 23.68
C VAL A 193 -7.23 17.63 24.27
N ASN A 194 -8.28 18.00 25.00
CA ASN A 194 -8.46 19.28 25.67
C ASN A 194 -9.41 19.16 26.88
N ASN A 195 -9.55 20.24 27.65
CA ASN A 195 -10.35 20.28 28.89
C ASN A 195 -11.83 19.91 28.69
N PHE A 196 -12.38 20.04 27.48
CA PHE A 196 -13.79 19.74 27.21
C PHE A 196 -14.02 18.29 26.79
N ASN A 197 -12.99 17.59 26.28
CA ASN A 197 -13.15 16.28 25.67
C ASN A 197 -12.27 15.17 26.29
N TYR A 198 -11.44 15.48 27.28
CA TYR A 198 -10.48 14.51 27.84
C TYR A 198 -11.14 13.23 28.38
N HIS A 199 -12.29 13.32 29.06
CA HIS A 199 -13.06 12.15 29.51
C HIS A 199 -13.50 11.20 28.38
N LYS A 200 -13.62 11.71 27.15
CA LYS A 200 -13.97 10.91 25.97
C LYS A 200 -12.74 10.40 25.24
N GLU A 201 -11.71 11.25 25.14
CA GLU A 201 -10.54 10.96 24.32
C GLU A 201 -9.47 10.17 25.08
N LEU A 202 -9.48 10.17 26.41
CA LEU A 202 -8.54 9.42 27.26
C LEU A 202 -9.26 8.23 27.90
N GLY A 203 -8.72 7.02 27.77
CA GLY A 203 -9.38 5.81 28.27
C GLY A 203 -9.34 5.66 29.78
N ASP A 204 -8.30 6.18 30.46
CA ASP A 204 -8.23 6.32 31.91
C ASP A 204 -8.80 7.64 32.43
N HIS A 205 -9.31 8.49 31.54
CA HIS A 205 -9.74 9.85 31.83
C HIS A 205 -8.64 10.77 32.39
N THR A 206 -7.36 10.40 32.32
CA THR A 206 -6.26 11.21 32.87
C THR A 206 -5.19 11.50 31.84
N THR A 207 -4.56 10.49 31.24
CA THR A 207 -3.35 10.70 30.41
C THR A 207 -3.38 9.89 29.11
N HIS A 208 -4.00 8.72 29.11
CA HIS A 208 -3.79 7.73 28.06
C HIS A 208 -4.90 7.74 27.00
N PRO A 209 -4.60 8.02 25.72
CA PRO A 209 -5.62 8.10 24.67
C PRO A 209 -6.42 6.81 24.45
N THR A 210 -7.70 6.93 24.13
CA THR A 210 -8.49 5.82 23.59
C THR A 210 -8.00 5.43 22.20
N GLN A 211 -8.37 4.23 21.69
CA GLN A 211 -8.07 3.84 20.31
C GLN A 211 -8.56 4.88 19.28
N ALA A 212 -9.73 5.49 19.48
CA ALA A 212 -10.25 6.52 18.59
C ALA A 212 -9.40 7.81 18.63
N ALA A 213 -8.94 8.21 19.81
CA ALA A 213 -8.04 9.35 19.96
C ALA A 213 -6.67 9.07 19.34
N TYR A 214 -6.12 7.86 19.51
CA TYR A 214 -4.87 7.46 18.85
C TYR A 214 -4.92 7.57 17.33
N TYR A 215 -6.04 7.19 16.71
CA TYR A 215 -6.24 7.39 15.27
C TYR A 215 -6.13 8.88 14.89
N LYS A 216 -6.84 9.76 15.61
CA LYS A 216 -6.79 11.20 15.37
C LYS A 216 -5.39 11.78 15.57
N ILE A 217 -4.67 11.35 16.61
CA ILE A 217 -3.30 11.79 16.89
C ILE A 217 -2.37 11.36 15.75
N GLY A 218 -2.44 10.10 15.34
CA GLY A 218 -1.64 9.58 14.23
C GLY A 218 -1.93 10.29 12.90
N GLU A 219 -3.19 10.60 12.60
CA GLU A 219 -3.57 11.40 11.43
C GLU A 219 -3.03 12.82 11.51
N ALA A 220 -3.09 13.46 12.68
CA ALA A 220 -2.54 14.80 12.88
C ALA A 220 -1.01 14.83 12.73
N VAL A 221 -0.31 13.81 13.23
CA VAL A 221 1.13 13.61 13.04
C VAL A 221 1.45 13.45 11.56
N ALA A 222 0.80 12.52 10.86
CA ALA A 222 1.02 12.28 9.43
C ALA A 222 0.75 13.53 8.59
N LYS A 223 -0.32 14.27 8.89
CA LYS A 223 -0.67 15.52 8.21
C LYS A 223 0.42 16.58 8.36
N GLN A 224 0.98 16.73 9.57
CA GLN A 224 2.05 17.71 9.82
C GLN A 224 3.37 17.30 9.15
N ILE A 225 3.72 16.01 9.17
CA ILE A 225 4.89 15.49 8.45
C ILE A 225 4.74 15.71 6.93
N ALA A 226 3.58 15.39 6.35
CA ALA A 226 3.31 15.60 4.92
C ALA A 226 3.33 17.08 4.54
N GLY A 227 2.72 17.95 5.37
CA GLY A 227 2.73 19.41 5.19
C GLY A 227 4.14 20.01 5.25
N ASP A 228 5.09 19.30 5.84
CA ASP A 228 6.51 19.68 5.91
C ASP A 228 7.34 19.22 4.68
N GLY A 229 6.67 19.05 3.54
CA GLY A 229 7.28 18.65 2.28
C GLY A 229 7.79 17.21 2.29
N TYR A 230 7.30 16.35 3.19
CA TYR A 230 7.46 14.90 3.02
C TYR A 230 6.46 14.42 1.95
N THR A 231 6.97 14.03 0.79
CA THR A 231 6.14 13.46 -0.28
C THR A 231 5.69 12.06 0.12
N VAL A 232 4.47 11.96 0.63
CA VAL A 232 3.80 10.69 0.87
C VAL A 232 3.76 9.91 -0.44
N LYS A 233 4.46 8.77 -0.48
CA LYS A 233 4.42 7.85 -1.61
C LYS A 233 3.04 7.19 -1.60
N THR A 234 2.24 7.41 -2.63
CA THR A 234 0.91 6.82 -2.68
C THR A 234 0.97 5.35 -3.07
N TYR A 235 0.08 4.52 -2.53
CA TYR A 235 0.06 3.10 -2.86
C TYR A 235 -0.64 2.85 -4.20
N THR A 236 0.04 2.12 -5.10
CA THR A 236 -0.55 1.59 -6.32
C THR A 236 -0.23 0.11 -6.43
N GLY A 237 -1.26 -0.75 -6.36
CA GLY A 237 -1.06 -2.19 -6.31
C GLY A 237 -2.23 -2.97 -5.73
N TRP A 238 -2.01 -4.27 -5.52
CA TRP A 238 -2.99 -5.19 -4.94
C TRP A 238 -2.88 -5.28 -3.42
N ARG A 239 -3.96 -4.90 -2.71
CA ARG A 239 -4.12 -5.08 -1.26
C ARG A 239 -5.50 -5.71 -1.00
N ASP A 240 -5.55 -6.77 -0.21
CA ASP A 240 -6.80 -7.45 0.18
C ASP A 240 -7.74 -7.78 -1.00
N LYS A 241 -7.15 -8.32 -2.07
CA LYS A 241 -7.85 -8.67 -3.34
C LYS A 241 -8.47 -7.48 -4.09
N ARG A 242 -8.16 -6.24 -3.69
CA ARG A 242 -8.54 -5.01 -4.37
C ARG A 242 -7.30 -4.31 -4.94
N TYR A 243 -7.46 -3.65 -6.08
CA TYR A 243 -6.41 -2.85 -6.69
C TYR A 243 -6.61 -1.37 -6.35
N TYR A 244 -5.53 -0.73 -5.95
CA TYR A 244 -5.50 0.68 -5.58
C TYR A 244 -4.65 1.44 -6.58
N ILE A 245 -5.03 2.68 -6.83
CA ILE A 245 -4.27 3.66 -7.59
C ILE A 245 -4.24 4.93 -6.77
N ALA A 246 -3.03 5.31 -6.37
CA ALA A 246 -2.81 6.40 -5.44
C ALA A 246 -3.79 6.37 -4.24
N ASP A 247 -3.82 5.22 -3.54
CA ASP A 247 -4.64 4.96 -2.35
C ASP A 247 -6.16 4.95 -2.55
N LYS A 248 -6.64 5.12 -3.79
CA LYS A 248 -8.05 5.02 -4.15
C LYS A 248 -8.34 3.70 -4.83
N LEU A 249 -9.50 3.11 -4.54
CA LEU A 249 -9.95 1.91 -5.22
C LEU A 249 -10.04 2.15 -6.72
N ALA A 250 -9.36 1.30 -7.48
CA ALA A 250 -9.33 1.38 -8.93
C ALA A 250 -10.74 1.20 -9.50
N ASN A 251 -11.08 2.01 -10.48
CA ASN A 251 -12.34 1.90 -11.21
C ASN A 251 -12.10 2.11 -12.70
N GLY A 252 -12.88 1.43 -13.54
CA GLY A 252 -12.75 1.51 -14.99
C GLY A 252 -11.50 0.80 -15.52
N LEU A 253 -11.09 1.17 -16.74
CA LEU A 253 -9.92 0.60 -17.41
C LEU A 253 -8.64 1.19 -16.81
N GLN A 254 -7.75 0.33 -16.32
CA GLN A 254 -6.48 0.70 -15.72
C GLN A 254 -5.34 -0.14 -16.29
N THR A 255 -4.14 0.43 -16.28
CA THR A 255 -2.91 -0.31 -16.62
C THR A 255 -2.30 -0.85 -15.34
N THR A 256 -2.10 -2.17 -15.29
CA THR A 256 -1.38 -2.85 -14.20
C THR A 256 -0.07 -3.43 -14.72
N VAL A 257 0.77 -3.93 -13.82
CA VAL A 257 1.96 -4.73 -14.20
C VAL A 257 1.60 -5.96 -15.04
N ALA A 258 0.38 -6.50 -14.91
CA ALA A 258 -0.14 -7.61 -15.70
C ALA A 258 -0.89 -7.16 -16.99
N GLY A 259 -0.74 -5.88 -17.35
CA GLY A 259 -1.40 -5.23 -18.48
C GLY A 259 -2.75 -4.61 -18.11
N TYR A 260 -3.55 -4.28 -19.14
CA TYR A 260 -4.85 -3.63 -18.98
C TYR A 260 -5.86 -4.50 -18.23
N ARG A 261 -6.61 -3.90 -17.29
CA ARG A 261 -7.70 -4.54 -16.53
C ARG A 261 -8.84 -3.55 -16.33
N TYR A 262 -10.07 -4.05 -16.30
CA TYR A 262 -11.23 -3.27 -15.87
C TYR A 262 -11.52 -3.57 -14.40
N PHE A 263 -11.72 -2.52 -13.61
CA PHE A 263 -12.03 -2.61 -12.19
C PHE A 263 -13.41 -2.03 -11.87
N ASP A 264 -14.06 -2.63 -10.86
CA ASP A 264 -15.22 -2.06 -10.19
C ASP A 264 -14.96 -2.11 -8.68
N ASP A 265 -14.90 -0.94 -8.04
CA ASP A 265 -14.56 -0.80 -6.61
C ASP A 265 -13.28 -1.54 -6.18
N GLY A 266 -12.24 -1.47 -7.03
CA GLY A 266 -10.95 -2.14 -6.86
C GLY A 266 -10.95 -3.63 -7.25
N VAL A 267 -12.08 -4.24 -7.56
CA VAL A 267 -12.16 -5.65 -7.97
C VAL A 267 -11.96 -5.79 -9.48
N ALA A 268 -10.99 -6.59 -9.93
CA ALA A 268 -10.81 -6.85 -11.36
C ALA A 268 -11.94 -7.71 -11.92
N LEU A 269 -12.58 -7.21 -12.98
CA LEU A 269 -13.61 -7.92 -13.73
C LEU A 269 -12.96 -8.92 -14.71
N LYS A 270 -13.58 -10.10 -14.86
CA LYS A 270 -13.08 -11.19 -15.72
C LYS A 270 -14.21 -12.03 -16.30
N SER A 271 -13.92 -12.76 -17.38
CA SER A 271 -14.80 -13.75 -18.02
C SER A 271 -16.22 -13.26 -18.36
N ARG A 272 -16.37 -12.04 -18.89
CA ARG A 272 -17.71 -11.49 -19.16
C ARG A 272 -17.73 -10.38 -20.21
N TRP A 273 -18.91 -10.17 -20.77
CA TRP A 273 -19.26 -8.93 -21.45
C TRP A 273 -19.50 -7.82 -20.44
N LEU A 274 -19.00 -6.62 -20.73
CA LEU A 274 -19.12 -5.42 -19.92
C LEU A 274 -19.68 -4.30 -20.79
N LYS A 275 -20.75 -3.63 -20.33
CA LYS A 275 -21.28 -2.41 -20.97
C LYS A 275 -20.95 -1.19 -20.11
N ARG A 276 -20.24 -0.20 -20.66
CA ARG A 276 -19.90 1.07 -19.98
C ARG A 276 -19.91 2.19 -21.01
N ASN A 277 -20.48 3.34 -20.65
CA ASN A 277 -20.51 4.55 -21.49
C ASN A 277 -20.98 4.28 -22.94
N GLY A 278 -22.04 3.48 -23.09
CA GLY A 278 -22.58 3.11 -24.40
C GLY A 278 -21.76 2.09 -25.21
N LYS A 279 -20.63 1.61 -24.67
CA LYS A 279 -19.72 0.68 -25.35
C LYS A 279 -19.71 -0.67 -24.68
N THR A 280 -19.41 -1.69 -25.47
CA THR A 280 -19.41 -3.09 -25.05
C THR A 280 -18.00 -3.65 -25.18
N TYR A 281 -17.52 -4.30 -24.13
CA TYR A 281 -16.19 -4.87 -24.01
C TYR A 281 -16.32 -6.34 -23.62
N TYR A 282 -15.36 -7.18 -24.00
CA TYR A 282 -15.26 -8.54 -23.45
C TYR A 282 -13.99 -8.66 -22.63
N LEU A 283 -14.12 -9.16 -21.41
CA LEU A 283 -13.00 -9.40 -20.49
C LEU A 283 -12.71 -10.90 -20.46
N ALA A 284 -11.48 -11.26 -20.83
CA ALA A 284 -11.03 -12.65 -20.88
C ALA A 284 -10.90 -13.25 -19.46
N LYS A 285 -10.59 -14.55 -19.39
CA LYS A 285 -10.46 -15.30 -18.13
C LYS A 285 -9.40 -14.73 -17.18
N ASN A 286 -8.32 -14.18 -17.72
CA ASN A 286 -7.26 -13.52 -16.97
C ASN A 286 -7.58 -12.05 -16.62
N GLY A 287 -8.76 -11.55 -16.97
CA GLY A 287 -9.23 -10.19 -16.75
C GLY A 287 -8.78 -9.17 -17.80
N ALA A 288 -7.93 -9.56 -18.76
CA ALA A 288 -7.51 -8.66 -19.82
C ALA A 288 -8.68 -8.38 -20.79
N PRO A 289 -8.85 -7.14 -21.27
CA PRO A 289 -9.80 -6.86 -22.33
C PRO A 289 -9.38 -7.57 -23.62
N ALA A 290 -10.35 -8.20 -24.28
CA ALA A 290 -10.15 -8.86 -25.57
C ALA A 290 -9.71 -7.87 -26.66
N GLN A 291 -9.05 -8.38 -27.69
CA GLN A 291 -8.47 -7.57 -28.77
C GLN A 291 -8.45 -8.30 -30.10
N GLY A 292 -8.83 -7.60 -31.18
CA GLY A 292 -8.90 -8.16 -32.52
C GLY A 292 -10.14 -9.03 -32.74
N ASN A 293 -10.09 -9.89 -33.76
CA ASN A 293 -11.20 -10.81 -34.05
C ASN A 293 -11.12 -12.02 -33.12
N ILE A 294 -12.01 -12.09 -32.14
CA ILE A 294 -11.96 -13.07 -31.05
C ILE A 294 -13.18 -14.00 -31.07
N LEU A 295 -12.96 -15.29 -30.89
CA LEU A 295 -14.00 -16.31 -30.76
C LEU A 295 -14.48 -16.37 -29.30
N ILE A 296 -15.74 -16.03 -29.09
CA ILE A 296 -16.46 -16.05 -27.80
C ILE A 296 -17.78 -16.78 -28.04
N ASP A 297 -18.05 -17.84 -27.29
CA ASP A 297 -19.30 -18.63 -27.37
C ASP A 297 -19.69 -18.99 -28.81
N HIS A 298 -18.74 -19.57 -29.55
CA HIS A 298 -18.86 -19.98 -30.96
C HIS A 298 -19.11 -18.84 -31.98
N LYS A 299 -19.02 -17.58 -31.55
CA LYS A 299 -19.15 -16.40 -32.41
C LYS A 299 -17.87 -15.57 -32.42
N VAL A 300 -17.54 -14.99 -33.57
CA VAL A 300 -16.38 -14.13 -33.75
C VAL A 300 -16.80 -12.66 -33.71
N TYR A 301 -16.23 -11.93 -32.76
CA TYR A 301 -16.46 -10.51 -32.55
C TYR A 301 -15.23 -9.71 -32.97
N ALA A 302 -15.44 -8.58 -33.64
CA ALA A 302 -14.38 -7.65 -33.98
C ALA A 302 -14.16 -6.66 -32.83
N ILE A 303 -13.13 -6.87 -32.02
CA ILE A 303 -12.76 -5.97 -30.93
C ILE A 303 -11.62 -5.05 -31.38
N SER A 304 -11.72 -3.75 -31.10
CA SER A 304 -10.65 -2.80 -31.41
C SER A 304 -9.37 -3.10 -30.62
N THR A 305 -8.23 -2.63 -31.13
CA THR A 305 -6.89 -2.79 -30.54
C THR A 305 -6.35 -1.43 -30.07
N THR A 306 -5.14 -1.43 -29.51
CA THR A 306 -4.44 -0.24 -28.96
C THR A 306 -3.59 0.54 -29.96
N SER A 307 -3.82 0.44 -31.27
CA SER A 307 -2.99 1.07 -32.32
C SER A 307 -3.87 1.61 -33.46
N ASN A 308 -3.80 2.86 -33.93
CA ASN A 308 -2.69 3.83 -33.96
C ASN A 308 -3.16 5.31 -33.85
N GLY A 309 -2.33 6.15 -33.22
CA GLY A 309 -1.81 7.35 -33.90
C GLY A 309 -2.51 8.70 -33.75
N SER A 310 -3.69 8.82 -33.14
CA SER A 310 -4.21 10.14 -32.79
C SER A 310 -5.14 10.06 -31.59
N ASN A 311 -5.07 11.10 -30.76
CA ASN A 311 -5.96 11.37 -29.64
C ASN A 311 -7.40 10.92 -29.93
N GLN A 312 -7.80 9.77 -29.38
CA GLN A 312 -9.13 9.50 -28.82
C GLN A 312 -9.15 8.09 -28.21
N LEU A 313 -8.93 8.01 -26.89
CA LEU A 313 -9.09 6.83 -26.03
C LEU A 313 -10.55 6.29 -25.98
N THR A 314 -11.44 6.77 -26.85
CA THR A 314 -12.87 6.51 -26.71
C THR A 314 -13.20 5.07 -27.12
N ASN A 315 -12.49 4.46 -28.08
CA ASN A 315 -12.85 3.14 -28.63
C ASN A 315 -11.89 2.00 -28.27
N THR A 316 -10.90 2.19 -27.41
CA THR A 316 -9.93 1.13 -27.05
C THR A 316 -10.65 -0.08 -26.47
N PHE A 317 -10.47 -1.26 -27.06
CA PHE A 317 -11.11 -2.53 -26.71
C PHE A 317 -12.64 -2.62 -26.85
N ALA A 318 -13.28 -1.62 -27.43
CA ALA A 318 -14.70 -1.68 -27.73
C ALA A 318 -15.00 -2.70 -28.84
N SER A 319 -16.07 -3.46 -28.66
CA SER A 319 -16.64 -4.34 -29.67
C SER A 319 -17.26 -3.52 -30.79
N ARG A 320 -16.89 -3.85 -32.02
CA ARG A 320 -17.52 -3.37 -33.26
C ARG A 320 -18.65 -4.30 -33.73
N GLY A 321 -19.04 -5.27 -32.89
CA GLY A 321 -20.05 -6.27 -33.19
C GLY A 321 -19.48 -7.55 -33.81
N LEU A 322 -20.39 -8.36 -34.37
CA LEU A 322 -20.07 -9.62 -35.03
C LEU A 322 -19.32 -9.37 -36.35
N VAL A 323 -18.34 -10.22 -36.64
CA VAL A 323 -17.75 -10.26 -37.98
C VAL A 323 -18.79 -10.80 -38.95
N LYS A 324 -19.22 -9.99 -39.92
CA LYS A 324 -20.33 -10.33 -40.82
C LYS A 324 -19.92 -11.30 -41.93
N ASP A 325 -19.06 -10.91 -42.86
CA ASP A 325 -18.58 -11.80 -43.91
C ASP A 325 -17.14 -11.45 -44.29
N ALA A 326 -16.15 -12.17 -43.74
CA ALA A 326 -14.74 -11.86 -43.96
C ALA A 326 -13.80 -13.04 -43.67
N TYR A 327 -12.68 -13.08 -44.40
CA TYR A 327 -11.54 -13.92 -44.06
C TYR A 327 -10.63 -13.21 -43.07
N VAL A 328 -10.60 -13.66 -41.81
CA VAL A 328 -9.91 -12.94 -40.74
C VAL A 328 -9.05 -13.87 -39.88
N MET A 329 -7.99 -13.30 -39.33
CA MET A 329 -7.18 -13.95 -38.31
C MET A 329 -7.97 -14.00 -36.98
N VAL A 330 -8.52 -15.18 -36.65
CA VAL A 330 -9.28 -15.43 -35.42
C VAL A 330 -8.37 -15.77 -34.25
N LYS A 331 -8.63 -15.16 -33.10
CA LYS A 331 -8.06 -15.55 -31.81
C LYS A 331 -9.07 -16.34 -30.98
N ASP A 332 -8.60 -17.27 -30.16
CA ASP A 332 -9.46 -17.89 -29.13
C ASP A 332 -9.76 -16.92 -27.97
N ALA A 333 -10.59 -17.35 -27.03
CA ALA A 333 -10.98 -16.56 -25.86
C ALA A 333 -9.81 -16.16 -24.93
N THR A 334 -8.61 -16.74 -25.11
CA THR A 334 -7.39 -16.35 -24.38
C THR A 334 -6.57 -15.28 -25.14
N GLY A 335 -6.94 -14.99 -26.38
CA GLY A 335 -6.22 -14.08 -27.27
C GLY A 335 -5.17 -14.76 -28.15
N ARG A 336 -5.02 -16.08 -28.07
CA ARG A 336 -4.08 -16.85 -28.90
C ARG A 336 -4.61 -16.94 -30.33
N LYS A 337 -3.77 -16.70 -31.33
CA LYS A 337 -4.14 -16.86 -32.75
C LYS A 337 -4.41 -18.34 -33.04
N VAL A 338 -5.57 -18.65 -33.63
CA VAL A 338 -6.01 -20.04 -33.96
C VAL A 338 -6.17 -20.29 -35.46
N GLY A 339 -5.48 -19.50 -36.28
CA GLY A 339 -5.50 -19.56 -37.74
C GLY A 339 -6.55 -18.66 -38.41
N TRP A 340 -6.27 -18.31 -39.67
CA TRP A 340 -7.19 -17.56 -40.52
C TRP A 340 -8.45 -18.38 -40.80
N ARG A 341 -9.61 -17.72 -40.69
CA ARG A 341 -10.91 -18.36 -40.89
C ARG A 341 -11.82 -17.47 -41.71
N TRP A 342 -12.59 -18.08 -42.60
CA TRP A 342 -13.73 -17.44 -43.21
C TRP A 342 -14.89 -17.42 -42.22
N ILE A 343 -15.38 -16.23 -41.89
CA ILE A 343 -16.49 -16.02 -40.96
C ILE A 343 -17.68 -15.49 -41.74
N LYS A 344 -18.87 -16.06 -41.49
CA LYS A 344 -20.17 -15.61 -42.01
C LYS A 344 -21.17 -15.51 -40.86
N ASP A 345 -21.82 -14.36 -40.72
CA ASP A 345 -22.78 -14.01 -39.66
C ASP A 345 -22.26 -14.32 -38.25
N GLY A 346 -20.98 -13.98 -38.03
CA GLY A 346 -20.27 -14.21 -36.78
C GLY A 346 -19.79 -15.65 -36.58
N ARG A 347 -20.10 -16.61 -37.45
CA ARG A 347 -19.73 -18.02 -37.27
C ARG A 347 -18.69 -18.48 -38.30
N PRO A 348 -17.81 -19.43 -37.96
CA PRO A 348 -16.92 -20.02 -38.95
C PRO A 348 -17.70 -20.72 -40.06
N TYR A 349 -17.42 -20.35 -41.31
CA TYR A 349 -18.17 -20.80 -42.48
C TYR A 349 -17.81 -22.22 -42.91
N THR A 350 -18.80 -23.02 -43.32
CA THR A 350 -18.59 -24.33 -43.97
C THR A 350 -19.33 -24.35 -45.30
N GLY A 351 -18.62 -24.71 -46.37
CA GLY A 351 -19.13 -24.69 -47.75
C GLY A 351 -18.10 -24.16 -48.73
N GLU A 352 -18.54 -23.86 -49.94
CA GLU A 352 -17.69 -23.36 -51.04
C GLU A 352 -17.84 -21.85 -51.21
N LYS A 353 -16.72 -21.17 -51.52
CA LYS A 353 -16.73 -19.74 -51.80
C LYS A 353 -15.74 -19.36 -52.89
N THR A 354 -16.20 -18.53 -53.82
CA THR A 354 -15.36 -17.94 -54.87
C THR A 354 -14.66 -16.69 -54.35
N VAL A 355 -13.32 -16.67 -54.42
CA VAL A 355 -12.48 -15.53 -54.04
C VAL A 355 -11.45 -15.32 -55.14
N HIS A 356 -11.44 -14.14 -55.77
CA HIS A 356 -10.58 -13.84 -56.93
C HIS A 356 -10.58 -14.96 -57.99
N TYR A 357 -11.78 -15.29 -58.49
CA TYR A 357 -11.99 -16.28 -59.56
C TYR A 357 -11.59 -17.74 -59.22
N LYS A 358 -11.25 -18.03 -57.96
CA LYS A 358 -10.95 -19.39 -57.48
C LYS A 358 -12.00 -19.84 -56.47
N VAL A 359 -12.48 -21.07 -56.62
CA VAL A 359 -13.38 -21.71 -55.65
C VAL A 359 -12.55 -22.36 -54.55
N TYR A 360 -12.89 -22.07 -53.30
CA TYR A 360 -12.27 -22.68 -52.14
C TYR A 360 -13.33 -23.35 -51.26
N THR A 361 -13.07 -24.58 -50.83
CA THR A 361 -13.88 -25.27 -49.82
C THR A 361 -13.38 -24.90 -48.43
N TYR A 362 -14.31 -24.56 -47.53
CA TYR A 362 -14.03 -24.26 -46.13
C TYR A 362 -14.76 -25.26 -45.22
N LYS A 363 -14.08 -25.69 -44.15
CA LYS A 363 -14.66 -26.47 -43.06
C LYS A 363 -14.38 -25.76 -41.74
N ASN A 364 -15.43 -25.37 -41.01
CA ASN A 364 -15.31 -24.58 -39.77
C ASN A 364 -14.44 -23.31 -39.95
N GLY A 365 -14.61 -22.64 -41.09
CA GLY A 365 -13.90 -21.45 -41.54
C GLY A 365 -12.50 -21.71 -42.08
N ILE A 366 -11.93 -22.91 -41.92
CA ILE A 366 -10.58 -23.24 -42.35
C ILE A 366 -10.60 -23.63 -43.83
N ARG A 367 -9.76 -22.99 -44.64
CA ARG A 367 -9.59 -23.33 -46.06
C ARG A 367 -9.04 -24.74 -46.19
N GLN A 368 -9.71 -25.60 -46.95
CA GLN A 368 -9.23 -26.95 -47.22
C GLN A 368 -8.16 -26.91 -48.31
N ALA A 369 -7.24 -27.88 -48.30
CA ALA A 369 -6.35 -28.09 -49.43
C ALA A 369 -7.18 -28.47 -50.66
N ALA A 370 -6.79 -28.00 -51.84
CA ALA A 370 -7.42 -28.46 -53.08
C ALA A 370 -7.27 -29.98 -53.16
N THR A 371 -8.37 -30.71 -53.17
CA THR A 371 -8.35 -32.11 -53.59
C THR A 371 -7.90 -32.09 -55.04
N ALA A 372 -6.87 -32.87 -55.40
CA ALA A 372 -6.44 -33.03 -56.78
C ALA A 372 -7.60 -33.63 -57.60
N GLY A 373 -8.42 -32.75 -58.17
CA GLY A 373 -9.51 -33.05 -59.08
C GLY A 373 -9.16 -32.46 -60.43
N LEU A 374 -9.28 -33.30 -61.46
CA LEU A 374 -8.84 -33.15 -62.85
C LEU A 374 -9.06 -31.75 -63.45
N PRO A 375 -8.20 -31.32 -64.40
CA PRO A 375 -8.37 -30.06 -65.10
C PRO A 375 -9.75 -29.99 -65.74
N ILE A 376 -10.47 -28.90 -65.45
CA ILE A 376 -11.71 -28.54 -66.12
C ILE A 376 -11.33 -28.18 -67.56
N LYS A 377 -11.94 -28.89 -68.53
CA LYS A 377 -11.91 -28.54 -69.96
C LYS A 377 -12.74 -27.31 -70.24
#